data_AF-A0A820HBN8-F1
#
_entry.id   AF-A0A820HBN8-F1
#
_cell.length_a   1.000
_cell.length_b   1.000
_cell.length_c   1.000
_cell.angle_alpha   90.00
_cell.angle_beta   90.00
_cell.angle_gamma   90.00
#
_symmetry.space_group_name_H-M   'P 1'
#
loop_
_entity.id
_entity.type
_entity.pdbx_description
1 polymer ?
#
loop_
_entity_poly.entity_id
_entity_poly.type
_entity_poly.pdbx_seq_one_letter_code
_entity_poly.pdbx_strand_id
1 'polypeptide(L)'
;MNNQTDSNGSITSDGTYIITQTQRSITMPVLILFAFPSLICFLFIFYHFFKLRKRLIYDSVNHHVILFILILDFLLILSELPITLYYLALGNVQTKNICIFWIYWDYSLETSSLFLTMYAAIERYFLVFHKHHILKHKYLFHYIPMFIIGFYIPIIY
;
A
#
# COMPACT_ATOMS: atom_id res chain seq x y z
N MET A 1 -54.30 -4.21 19.52
CA MET A 1 -53.12 -4.39 20.41
C MET A 1 -52.55 -5.75 20.11
N ASN A 2 -51.44 -5.82 19.37
CA ASN A 2 -50.46 -6.91 19.35
C ASN A 2 -49.35 -6.61 18.33
N ASN A 3 -48.17 -6.36 18.89
CA ASN A 3 -46.78 -6.70 18.53
C ASN A 3 -46.26 -6.83 17.09
N GLN A 4 -44.96 -6.49 17.03
CA GLN A 4 -43.87 -7.06 16.21
C GLN A 4 -43.61 -6.36 14.85
N THR A 5 -42.38 -6.03 14.42
CA THR A 5 -41.02 -6.46 14.84
C THR A 5 -39.99 -5.50 14.23
N ASP A 6 -38.81 -5.45 14.86
CA ASP A 6 -37.60 -4.79 14.39
C ASP A 6 -37.27 -5.06 12.91
N SER A 7 -37.07 -4.01 12.13
CA SER A 7 -36.53 -4.09 10.77
C SER A 7 -35.03 -3.77 10.77
N ASN A 8 -34.26 -4.57 11.50
CA ASN A 8 -32.81 -4.70 11.35
C ASN A 8 -32.53 -6.06 10.70
N GLY A 9 -32.01 -6.04 9.47
CA GLY A 9 -31.49 -7.21 8.79
C GLY A 9 -32.45 -7.84 7.78
N SER A 10 -32.21 -7.59 6.49
CA SER A 10 -32.70 -8.43 5.41
C SER A 10 -31.52 -9.06 4.67
N ILE A 11 -31.22 -10.30 5.09
CA ILE A 11 -30.50 -11.30 4.30
C ILE A 11 -31.42 -11.69 3.13
N THR A 12 -30.91 -11.70 1.90
CA THR A 12 -31.60 -12.32 0.75
C THR A 12 -30.83 -13.54 0.27
N SER A 13 -31.60 -14.59 -0.06
CA SER A 13 -31.17 -15.96 -0.37
C SER A 13 -30.76 -16.14 -1.82
N ASP A 14 -29.68 -15.47 -2.20
CA ASP A 14 -28.78 -15.84 -3.28
C ASP A 14 -27.44 -15.30 -2.83
N GLY A 15 -26.32 -16.01 -3.01
CA GLY A 15 -24.98 -15.70 -2.44
C GLY A 15 -24.34 -14.37 -2.89
N THR A 16 -25.09 -13.29 -2.81
CA THR A 16 -24.87 -11.95 -3.32
C THR A 16 -25.06 -11.03 -2.13
N TYR A 17 -23.95 -10.55 -1.60
CA TYR A 17 -23.91 -9.59 -0.50
C TYR A 17 -24.45 -8.25 -1.01
N ILE A 18 -25.75 -7.97 -0.78
CA ILE A 18 -26.32 -6.65 -1.06
C ILE A 18 -25.78 -5.69 0.01
N ILE A 19 -24.78 -4.90 -0.37
CA ILE A 19 -24.27 -3.82 0.47
C ILE A 19 -25.43 -2.87 0.75
N THR A 20 -25.83 -2.74 2.02
CA THR A 20 -26.95 -1.87 2.41
C THR A 20 -26.63 -0.42 2.08
N GLN A 21 -27.62 0.31 1.55
CA GLN A 21 -27.51 1.72 1.16
C GLN A 21 -26.91 2.60 2.28
N THR A 22 -27.21 2.26 3.53
CA THR A 22 -26.71 2.90 4.74
C THR A 22 -25.20 2.72 4.92
N GLN A 23 -24.66 1.52 4.66
CA GLN A 23 -23.23 1.25 4.78
C GLN A 23 -22.43 2.02 3.72
N ARG A 24 -22.93 2.06 2.48
CA ARG A 24 -22.35 2.86 1.38
C ARG A 24 -22.30 4.36 1.72
N SER A 25 -23.36 4.89 2.34
CA SER A 25 -23.45 6.31 2.69
C SER A 25 -22.48 6.74 3.80
N ILE A 26 -22.03 5.82 4.67
CA ILE A 26 -21.10 6.11 5.75
C ILE A 26 -19.65 5.86 5.31
N THR A 27 -19.41 4.79 4.55
CA THR A 27 -18.05 4.42 4.12
C THR A 27 -17.46 5.45 3.14
N MET A 28 -18.25 5.97 2.19
CA MET A 28 -17.79 6.99 1.22
C MET A 28 -17.16 8.24 1.87
N PRO A 29 -17.85 8.97 2.77
CA PRO A 29 -17.28 10.17 3.37
C PRO A 29 -16.12 9.87 4.32
N VAL A 30 -16.12 8.74 5.02
CA VAL A 30 -15.00 8.32 5.88
C VAL A 30 -13.75 8.05 5.04
N LEU A 31 -13.89 7.31 3.94
CA LEU A 31 -12.77 7.03 3.03
C LEU A 31 -12.18 8.33 2.49
N ILE A 32 -13.04 9.23 2.02
CA ILE A 32 -12.63 10.52 1.47
C ILE A 32 -11.94 11.38 2.53
N LEU A 33 -12.49 11.46 3.75
CA LEU A 33 -11.95 12.22 4.86
C LEU A 33 -10.56 11.72 5.29
N PHE A 34 -10.28 10.43 5.20
CA PHE A 34 -8.96 9.86 5.52
C PHE A 34 -8.00 9.90 4.33
N ALA A 35 -8.50 9.75 3.11
CA ALA A 35 -7.67 9.69 1.92
C ALA A 35 -7.08 11.05 1.54
N PHE A 36 -7.86 12.13 1.63
CA PHE A 36 -7.35 13.48 1.34
C PHE A 36 -6.16 13.89 2.23
N PRO A 37 -6.22 13.81 3.57
CA PRO A 37 -5.08 14.15 4.41
C PRO A 37 -3.91 13.19 4.21
N SER A 38 -4.17 11.91 3.96
CA SER A 38 -3.13 10.94 3.62
C SER A 38 -2.38 11.36 2.34
N LEU A 39 -3.09 11.64 1.24
CA LEU A 39 -2.49 12.10 -0.01
C LEU A 39 -1.72 13.41 0.13
N ILE A 40 -2.24 14.36 0.92
CA ILE A 40 -1.56 15.62 1.22
C ILE A 40 -0.26 15.36 2.00
N CYS A 41 -0.30 14.49 3.00
CA CYS A 41 0.88 14.08 3.76
C CYS A 41 1.92 13.40 2.86
N PHE A 42 1.51 12.48 1.99
CA PHE A 42 2.42 11.84 1.02
C PHE A 42 3.03 12.87 0.07
N LEU A 43 2.24 13.77 -0.52
CA LEU A 43 2.74 14.85 -1.37
C LEU A 43 3.75 15.73 -0.64
N PHE A 44 3.50 16.07 0.62
CA PHE A 44 4.42 16.86 1.43
C PHE A 44 5.73 16.12 1.69
N ILE A 45 5.66 14.83 2.06
CA ILE A 45 6.83 13.98 2.26
C ILE A 45 7.62 13.85 0.94
N PHE A 46 6.95 13.57 -0.17
CA PHE A 46 7.56 13.51 -1.49
C PHE A 46 8.24 14.81 -1.89
N TYR A 47 7.56 15.94 -1.70
CA TYR A 47 8.11 17.26 -2.01
C TYR A 47 9.35 17.56 -1.16
N HIS A 48 9.26 17.31 0.15
CA HIS A 48 10.38 17.44 1.07
C HIS A 48 11.54 16.51 0.63
N PHE A 49 11.24 15.27 0.27
CA PHE A 49 12.22 14.31 -0.21
C PHE A 49 12.87 14.76 -1.52
N PHE A 50 12.11 15.28 -2.48
CA PHE A 50 12.62 15.80 -3.75
C PHE A 50 13.54 17.00 -3.53
N LYS A 51 13.20 17.87 -2.58
CA LYS A 51 14.02 19.02 -2.18
C LYS A 51 15.32 18.56 -1.50
N LEU A 52 15.26 17.53 -0.65
CA LEU A 52 16.44 16.95 0.01
C LEU A 52 17.18 15.93 -0.87
N ARG A 53 16.67 15.60 -2.06
CA ARG A 53 17.22 14.58 -2.98
C ARG A 53 18.70 14.76 -3.24
N LYS A 54 19.15 16.01 -3.43
CA LYS A 54 20.57 16.33 -3.66
C LYS A 54 21.48 15.99 -2.48
N ARG A 55 20.96 16.09 -1.24
CA ARG A 55 21.71 15.76 -0.02
C ARG A 55 21.57 14.27 0.35
N LEU A 56 20.37 13.70 0.19
CA LEU A 56 20.06 12.30 0.53
C LEU A 56 20.73 11.26 -0.39
N ILE A 57 20.85 11.55 -1.69
CA ILE A 57 21.55 10.68 -2.65
C ILE A 57 23.03 10.47 -2.23
N TYR A 58 23.64 11.49 -1.64
CA TYR A 58 25.06 11.46 -1.27
C TYR A 58 25.34 10.88 0.12
N ASP A 59 24.40 10.95 1.06
CA ASP A 59 24.76 10.85 2.48
C ASP A 59 24.51 9.47 3.13
N SER A 60 23.63 8.61 2.61
CA SER A 60 23.54 7.22 3.10
C SER A 60 22.62 6.35 2.26
N VAL A 61 23.03 5.10 2.08
CA VAL A 61 22.35 4.08 1.28
C VAL A 61 21.01 3.66 1.93
N ASN A 62 20.90 3.73 3.26
CA ASN A 62 19.66 3.43 4.00
C ASN A 62 18.48 4.33 3.62
N HIS A 63 18.76 5.57 3.19
CA HIS A 63 17.70 6.49 2.80
C HIS A 63 17.03 6.08 1.49
N HIS A 64 17.71 5.32 0.63
CA HIS A 64 17.15 4.82 -0.62
C HIS A 64 16.09 3.75 -0.39
N VAL A 65 16.27 2.87 0.59
CA VAL A 65 15.25 1.86 0.96
C VAL A 65 13.99 2.54 1.51
N ILE A 66 14.16 3.52 2.40
CA ILE A 66 13.02 4.28 2.97
C ILE A 66 12.26 5.03 1.86
N LEU A 67 12.99 5.62 0.91
CA LEU A 67 12.41 6.28 -0.26
C LEU A 67 11.57 5.29 -1.09
N PHE A 68 12.11 4.09 -1.33
CA PHE A 68 11.43 3.10 -2.14
C PHE A 68 10.18 2.54 -1.45
N ILE A 69 10.22 2.32 -0.13
CA ILE A 69 9.02 1.99 0.67
C ILE A 69 7.96 3.08 0.50
N LEU A 70 8.33 4.35 0.67
CA LEU A 70 7.42 5.49 0.49
C LEU A 70 6.80 5.55 -0.92
N ILE A 71 7.55 5.20 -1.96
CA ILE A 71 7.03 5.11 -3.33
C ILE A 71 6.02 3.97 -3.47
N LEU A 72 6.36 2.78 -2.97
CA LEU A 72 5.47 1.62 -3.04
C LEU A 72 4.17 1.87 -2.27
N ASP A 73 4.24 2.39 -1.05
CA ASP A 73 3.07 2.70 -0.23
C ASP A 73 2.18 3.77 -0.87
N PHE A 74 2.79 4.78 -1.50
CA PHE A 74 2.05 5.79 -2.22
C PHE A 74 1.35 5.21 -3.46
N LEU A 75 2.03 4.35 -4.22
CA LEU A 75 1.42 3.64 -5.36
C LEU A 75 0.28 2.73 -4.89
N LEU A 76 0.44 2.04 -3.77
CA LEU A 76 -0.58 1.19 -3.16
C LEU A 76 -1.84 2.02 -2.88
N ILE A 77 -1.72 3.11 -2.10
CA ILE A 77 -2.84 3.98 -1.74
C ILE A 77 -3.48 4.62 -2.98
N LEU A 78 -2.66 5.06 -3.94
CA LEU A 78 -3.14 5.65 -5.19
C LEU A 78 -3.91 4.65 -6.04
N SER A 79 -3.55 3.37 -5.98
CA SER A 79 -4.21 2.28 -6.70
C SER A 79 -5.48 1.80 -5.99
N GLU A 80 -5.44 1.74 -4.65
CA GLU A 80 -6.52 1.20 -3.84
C GLU A 80 -7.72 2.14 -3.76
N LEU A 81 -7.45 3.44 -3.60
CA LEU A 81 -8.47 4.47 -3.45
C LEU A 81 -9.48 4.55 -4.61
N PRO A 82 -9.07 4.64 -5.89
CA PRO A 82 -10.02 4.75 -7.00
C PRO A 82 -10.87 3.49 -7.17
N ILE A 83 -10.33 2.32 -6.82
CA ILE A 83 -11.00 1.04 -7.06
C ILE A 83 -11.98 0.71 -5.95
N THR A 84 -11.62 1.00 -4.69
CA THR A 84 -12.58 0.98 -3.58
C THR A 84 -13.72 1.97 -3.83
N LEU A 85 -13.43 3.18 -4.33
CA LEU A 85 -14.46 4.16 -4.68
C LEU A 85 -15.34 3.70 -5.84
N TYR A 86 -14.74 3.10 -6.89
CA TYR A 86 -15.45 2.60 -8.06
C TYR A 86 -16.34 1.40 -7.72
N TYR A 87 -15.83 0.43 -6.96
CA TYR A 87 -16.60 -0.72 -6.46
C TYR A 87 -17.76 -0.25 -5.59
N LEU A 88 -17.51 0.72 -4.72
CA LEU A 88 -18.53 1.26 -3.84
C LEU A 88 -19.55 2.12 -4.59
N ALA A 89 -19.23 2.69 -5.76
CA ALA A 89 -20.17 3.43 -6.59
C ALA A 89 -21.03 2.52 -7.49
N LEU A 90 -20.42 1.61 -8.25
CA LEU A 90 -21.12 0.78 -9.24
C LEU A 90 -21.61 -0.56 -8.69
N GLY A 91 -21.13 -1.01 -7.54
CA GLY A 91 -21.50 -2.31 -6.95
C GLY A 91 -21.05 -3.53 -7.75
N ASN A 92 -20.30 -3.36 -8.84
CA ASN A 92 -19.74 -4.44 -9.64
C ASN A 92 -18.47 -4.00 -10.38
N VAL A 93 -17.56 -4.94 -10.67
CA VAL A 93 -16.30 -4.67 -11.38
C VAL A 93 -16.53 -4.88 -12.88
N GLN A 94 -16.23 -3.86 -13.68
CA GLN A 94 -16.62 -3.80 -15.10
C GLN A 94 -16.12 -4.96 -15.95
N THR A 95 -14.93 -5.51 -15.65
CA THR A 95 -14.39 -6.69 -16.33
C THR A 95 -13.59 -7.57 -15.37
N LYS A 96 -13.73 -8.90 -15.51
CA LYS A 96 -13.03 -9.89 -14.67
C LYS A 96 -11.51 -9.74 -14.74
N ASN A 97 -10.98 -9.43 -15.94
CA ASN A 97 -9.54 -9.30 -16.15
C ASN A 97 -8.94 -8.11 -15.39
N ILE A 98 -9.64 -6.96 -15.34
CA ILE A 98 -9.19 -5.78 -14.59
C ILE A 98 -9.21 -6.09 -13.08
N CYS A 99 -10.23 -6.81 -12.60
CA CYS A 99 -10.32 -7.22 -11.20
C CYS A 99 -9.13 -8.10 -10.78
N ILE A 100 -8.84 -9.14 -11.57
CA ILE A 100 -7.74 -10.07 -11.29
C ILE A 100 -6.40 -9.34 -11.37
N PHE A 101 -6.19 -8.52 -12.40
CA PHE A 101 -4.97 -7.70 -12.53
C PHE A 101 -4.79 -6.76 -11.34
N TRP A 102 -5.87 -6.16 -10.86
CA TRP A 102 -5.79 -5.25 -9.73
C TRP A 102 -5.49 -5.96 -8.41
N ILE A 103 -6.17 -7.07 -8.10
CA ILE A 103 -5.87 -7.88 -6.92
C ILE A 103 -4.41 -8.32 -6.94
N TYR A 104 -3.94 -8.75 -8.11
CA TYR A 104 -2.56 -9.14 -8.31
C TYR A 104 -1.58 -7.98 -8.03
N TRP A 105 -1.85 -6.81 -8.61
CA TRP A 105 -1.03 -5.61 -8.44
C TRP A 105 -0.97 -5.15 -6.99
N ASP A 106 -2.12 -5.09 -6.32
CA ASP A 106 -2.27 -4.67 -4.93
C ASP A 106 -1.50 -5.60 -3.98
N TYR A 107 -1.73 -6.92 -4.13
CA TYR A 107 -1.05 -7.93 -3.34
C TYR A 107 0.47 -7.91 -3.53
N SER A 108 0.92 -7.67 -4.77
CA SER A 108 2.34 -7.58 -5.11
C SER A 108 3.00 -6.35 -4.48
N LEU A 109 2.34 -5.19 -4.52
CA LEU A 109 2.83 -3.96 -3.91
C LEU A 109 2.88 -4.06 -2.38
N GLU A 110 1.81 -4.56 -1.76
CA GLU A 110 1.73 -4.75 -0.31
C GLU A 110 2.83 -5.70 0.18
N THR A 111 2.95 -6.87 -0.48
CA THR A 111 3.97 -7.86 -0.16
C THR A 111 5.38 -7.28 -0.33
N SER A 112 5.62 -6.55 -1.42
CA SER A 112 6.91 -5.90 -1.66
C SER A 112 7.26 -4.87 -0.58
N SER A 113 6.28 -4.06 -0.13
CA SER A 113 6.48 -3.09 0.95
C SER A 113 6.81 -3.76 2.29
N LEU A 114 6.11 -4.85 2.62
CA LEU A 114 6.38 -5.65 3.83
C LEU A 114 7.80 -6.23 3.82
N PHE A 115 8.22 -6.84 2.72
CA PHE A 115 9.57 -7.38 2.59
C PHE A 115 10.64 -6.29 2.61
N LEU A 116 10.41 -5.14 1.98
CA LEU A 116 11.35 -4.02 2.03
C LEU A 116 11.48 -3.44 3.44
N THR A 117 10.37 -3.38 4.18
CA THR A 117 10.35 -2.92 5.58
C THR A 117 11.11 -3.90 6.48
N MET A 118 10.89 -5.20 6.31
CA MET A 118 11.65 -6.24 7.01
C MET A 118 13.14 -6.15 6.68
N TYR A 119 13.47 -5.97 5.40
CA TYR A 119 14.85 -5.80 4.97
C TYR A 119 15.49 -4.53 5.55
N ALA A 120 14.78 -3.40 5.60
CA ALA A 120 15.26 -2.17 6.21
C ALA A 120 15.59 -2.35 7.70
N ALA A 121 14.79 -3.15 8.43
CA ALA A 121 15.05 -3.47 9.83
C ALA A 121 16.32 -4.32 9.98
N ILE A 122 16.48 -5.33 9.13
CA ILE A 122 17.67 -6.20 9.10
C ILE A 122 18.93 -5.37 8.75
N GLU A 123 18.85 -4.51 7.75
CA GLU A 123 19.95 -3.63 7.36
C GLU A 123 20.41 -2.76 8.53
N ARG A 124 19.46 -2.11 9.24
CA ARG A 124 19.78 -1.29 10.42
C ARG A 124 20.42 -2.12 11.53
N TYR A 125 19.94 -3.33 11.77
CA TYR A 125 20.53 -4.25 12.74
C TYR A 125 22.00 -4.55 12.40
N PHE A 126 22.29 -4.97 11.16
CA PHE A 126 23.66 -5.27 10.77
C PHE A 126 24.57 -4.04 10.74
N LEU A 127 24.05 -2.85 10.42
CA LEU A 127 24.84 -1.60 10.45
C LEU A 127 25.32 -1.27 11.87
N VAL A 128 24.51 -1.56 12.88
CA VAL A 128 24.86 -1.36 14.30
C VAL A 128 25.90 -2.39 14.75
N PHE A 129 25.69 -3.68 14.47
CA PHE A 129 26.54 -4.76 15.02
C PHE A 129 27.79 -5.07 14.18
N HIS A 130 27.75 -4.87 12.86
CA HIS A 130 28.78 -5.32 11.90
C HIS A 130 29.21 -4.21 10.93
N LYS A 131 29.28 -2.96 11.43
CA LYS A 131 29.59 -1.74 10.66
C LYS A 131 30.81 -1.90 9.73
N HIS A 132 31.87 -2.54 10.21
CA HIS A 132 33.14 -2.67 9.47
C HIS A 132 33.08 -3.65 8.29
N HIS A 133 32.29 -4.72 8.40
CA HIS A 133 32.10 -5.70 7.33
C HIS A 133 31.13 -5.21 6.27
N ILE A 134 30.08 -4.49 6.69
CA ILE A 134 29.07 -3.91 5.78
C ILE A 134 29.65 -2.81 4.89
N LEU A 135 30.54 -1.95 5.42
CA LEU A 135 31.15 -0.90 4.62
C LEU A 135 31.97 -1.44 3.43
N LYS A 136 32.51 -2.66 3.54
CA LYS A 136 33.31 -3.30 2.49
C LYS A 136 32.47 -3.90 1.35
N HIS A 137 31.25 -4.39 1.65
CA HIS A 137 30.35 -5.03 0.67
C HIS A 137 29.01 -4.29 0.51
N LYS A 138 28.99 -3.01 0.85
CA LYS A 138 27.80 -2.14 0.93
C LYS A 138 26.92 -2.19 -0.32
N TYR A 139 27.54 -2.20 -1.51
CA TYR A 139 26.80 -2.18 -2.76
C TYR A 139 26.12 -3.52 -3.08
N LEU A 140 26.82 -4.64 -2.90
CA LEU A 140 26.25 -5.97 -3.18
C LEU A 140 25.15 -6.33 -2.19
N PHE A 141 25.40 -6.12 -0.89
CA PHE A 141 24.42 -6.48 0.14
C PHE A 141 23.16 -5.62 0.13
N HIS A 142 23.22 -4.41 -0.44
CA HIS A 142 22.09 -3.49 -0.50
C HIS A 142 21.30 -3.58 -1.80
N TYR A 143 21.98 -3.50 -2.95
CA TYR A 143 21.28 -3.42 -4.24
C TYR A 143 20.67 -4.76 -4.66
N ILE A 144 21.28 -5.89 -4.30
CA ILE A 144 20.75 -7.21 -4.64
C ILE A 144 19.37 -7.45 -4.00
N PRO A 145 19.19 -7.36 -2.66
CA PRO A 145 17.89 -7.58 -2.05
C PRO A 145 16.88 -6.51 -2.45
N MET A 146 17.30 -5.27 -2.67
CA MET A 146 16.39 -4.22 -3.15
C MET A 146 15.86 -4.52 -4.57
N PHE A 147 16.73 -5.01 -5.46
CA PHE A 147 16.34 -5.38 -6.82
C PHE A 147 15.50 -6.66 -6.84
N ILE A 148 15.84 -7.65 -6.01
CA ILE A 148 15.05 -8.88 -5.86
C ILE A 148 13.68 -8.53 -5.30
N ILE A 149 13.58 -7.82 -4.18
CA ILE A 149 12.28 -7.51 -3.58
C ILE A 149 11.44 -6.61 -4.50
N GLY A 150 12.06 -5.63 -5.15
CA GLY A 150 11.35 -4.68 -6.02
C GLY A 150 10.92 -5.21 -7.38
N PHE A 151 11.60 -6.23 -7.93
CA PHE A 151 11.26 -6.79 -9.25
C PHE A 151 10.85 -8.26 -9.20
N TYR A 152 11.50 -9.09 -8.40
CA TYR A 152 11.23 -10.53 -8.37
C TYR A 152 9.87 -10.86 -7.76
N ILE A 153 9.50 -10.19 -6.67
CA ILE A 153 8.21 -10.39 -6.00
C ILE A 153 7.03 -10.01 -6.91
N PRO A 154 6.99 -8.80 -7.50
CA PRO A 154 5.89 -8.41 -8.38
C PRO A 154 5.92 -9.07 -9.77
N ILE A 155 6.90 -9.96 -10.07
CA ILE A 155 6.93 -10.74 -11.32
C ILE A 155 6.47 -12.19 -11.10
N ILE A 156 6.67 -12.74 -9.90
CA ILE A 156 6.39 -14.16 -9.59
C ILE A 156 5.02 -14.38 -8.98
N TYR A 157 4.61 -13.49 -8.08
CA TYR A 157 3.19 -13.44 -7.74
C TYR A 157 2.41 -13.05 -8.97
#